data_AF-A0AAI9ZW27-F1
#
_entry.id   AF-A0AAI9ZW27-F1
#
_cell.length_a   1.000
_cell.length_b   1.000
_cell.length_c   1.000
_cell.angle_alpha   90.00
_cell.angle_beta   90.00
_cell.angle_gamma   90.00
#
_symmetry.space_group_name_H-M   'P 1'
#
loop_
_entity.id
_entity.type
_entity.pdbx_description
1 polymer ?
#
loop_
_entity_poly.entity_id
_entity_poly.type
_entity_poly.pdbx_seq_one_letter_code
_entity_poly.pdbx_strand_id
1 'polypeptide(L)'
;MVHPRLVFQELIAPKVLRFYDEKWIFRGHRSDFREAISRITRVDADVLGDCTLLESKPVARRMSWASRRTTTRIEDVAYCLIGIFDVNMPMLYGEGDRAFLRLQEEIIRRSNDISIFCHAPLRPHPSTSLMGKEDLPPDLSDLYFCDMLAKSPEAFSESNSISRIRGTLSDWKPNSAASKGRAWATSREYN
;
A
#
# COMPACT_ATOMS: atom_id res chain seq x y z
N MET A 1 0.02 -21.36 21.92
CA MET A 1 0.24 -21.47 20.46
C MET A 1 0.02 -20.11 19.86
N VAL A 2 1.08 -19.41 19.45
CA VAL A 2 0.91 -18.22 18.61
C VAL A 2 0.64 -18.75 17.21
N HIS A 3 -0.64 -18.83 16.84
CA HIS A 3 -1.00 -19.15 15.47
C HIS A 3 -0.27 -18.18 14.53
N PRO A 4 0.38 -18.65 13.45
CA PRO A 4 1.01 -17.78 12.44
C PRO A 4 -0.01 -16.98 11.61
N ARG A 5 -1.22 -16.77 12.15
CA ARG A 5 -2.37 -16.09 11.55
C ARG A 5 -2.93 -15.03 12.51
N LEU A 6 -2.08 -14.34 13.28
CA LEU A 6 -2.54 -13.09 13.92
C LEU A 6 -3.04 -12.18 12.81
N VAL A 7 -4.36 -11.98 12.77
CA VAL A 7 -4.98 -11.11 11.78
C VAL A 7 -4.49 -9.72 12.10
N PHE A 8 -4.10 -8.94 11.10
CA PHE A 8 -3.43 -7.66 11.32
C PHE A 8 -4.20 -6.70 12.25
N GLN A 9 -5.52 -6.80 12.21
CA GLN A 9 -6.44 -6.06 13.08
C GLN A 9 -6.20 -6.39 14.56
N GLU A 10 -5.88 -7.63 14.92
CA GLU A 10 -5.62 -8.06 16.31
C GLU A 10 -4.33 -7.47 16.88
N LEU A 11 -3.39 -7.06 16.01
CA LEU A 11 -2.13 -6.45 16.43
C LEU A 11 -2.26 -4.92 16.64
N ILE A 12 -3.04 -4.25 15.80
CA ILE A 12 -3.15 -2.79 15.78
C ILE A 12 -4.34 -2.29 16.61
N ALA A 13 -5.48 -2.99 16.61
CA ALA A 13 -6.70 -2.51 17.25
C ALA A 13 -6.67 -2.43 18.78
N PRO A 14 -6.02 -3.34 19.54
CA PRO A 14 -6.06 -3.28 21.00
C PRO A 14 -5.14 -2.20 21.57
N LYS A 15 -5.65 -1.41 22.53
CA LYS A 15 -4.86 -0.43 23.31
C LYS A 15 -3.77 -1.10 24.16
N VAL A 16 -4.04 -2.32 24.62
CA VAL A 16 -3.12 -3.12 25.43
C VAL A 16 -3.09 -4.52 24.87
N LEU A 17 -1.91 -4.97 24.46
CA LEU A 17 -1.69 -6.31 23.90
C LEU A 17 -0.59 -6.99 24.71
N ARG A 18 -0.91 -8.20 25.20
CA ARG A 18 -0.05 -9.03 26.04
C ARG A 18 0.28 -10.31 25.31
N PHE A 19 1.55 -10.65 25.22
CA PHE A 19 2.01 -11.88 24.59
C PHE A 19 2.18 -12.98 25.64
N TYR A 20 1.70 -14.16 25.30
CA TYR A 20 1.84 -15.37 26.09
C TYR A 20 2.46 -16.46 25.23
N ASP A 21 3.26 -17.34 25.83
CA ASP A 21 3.78 -18.51 25.13
C ASP A 21 2.77 -19.68 25.13
N GLU A 22 3.18 -20.84 24.61
CA GLU A 22 2.34 -22.02 24.54
C GLU A 22 1.90 -22.58 25.90
N LYS A 23 2.63 -22.25 26.97
CA LYS A 23 2.32 -22.61 28.34
C LYS A 23 1.52 -21.53 29.06
N TRP A 24 0.99 -20.55 28.31
CA TRP A 24 0.29 -19.37 28.84
C TRP A 24 1.14 -18.54 29.80
N ILE A 25 2.46 -18.55 29.65
CA ILE A 25 3.36 -17.71 30.45
C ILE A 25 3.48 -16.35 29.77
N PHE A 26 3.29 -15.28 30.55
CA PHE A 26 3.41 -13.91 30.07
C PHE A 26 4.85 -13.63 29.58
N ARG A 27 4.98 -13.13 28.36
CA ARG A 27 6.26 -12.83 27.71
C ARG A 27 6.57 -11.35 27.63
N GLY A 28 5.55 -10.49 27.71
CA GLY A 28 5.71 -9.03 27.60
C GLY A 28 4.54 -8.35 26.89
N HIS A 29 4.65 -7.03 26.77
CA HIS A 29 3.72 -6.17 26.06
C HIS A 29 4.15 -5.92 24.61
N ARG A 30 3.26 -5.34 23.80
CA ARG A 30 3.55 -4.89 22.43
C ARG A 30 4.74 -3.92 22.34
N SER A 31 4.94 -3.08 23.35
CA SER A 31 6.09 -2.19 23.47
C SER A 31 7.42 -2.95 23.47
N ASP A 32 7.44 -4.07 24.19
CA ASP A 32 8.67 -4.83 24.47
C ASP A 32 9.13 -5.60 23.24
N PHE A 33 8.17 -5.97 22.38
CA PHE A 33 8.42 -6.69 21.14
C PHE A 33 8.31 -5.80 19.90
N ARG A 34 8.24 -4.48 20.04
CA ARG A 34 7.98 -3.54 18.94
C ARG A 34 8.92 -3.75 17.75
N GLU A 35 10.22 -3.87 18.01
CA GLU A 35 11.23 -4.08 16.96
C GLU A 35 11.12 -5.47 16.33
N ALA A 36 10.89 -6.50 17.14
CA ALA A 36 10.71 -7.87 16.66
C ALA A 36 9.45 -7.98 15.78
N ILE A 37 8.34 -7.41 16.24
CA ILE A 37 7.07 -7.35 15.52
C ILE A 37 7.24 -6.54 14.24
N SER A 38 7.87 -5.37 14.29
CA SER A 38 8.14 -4.54 13.11
C SER A 38 8.97 -5.29 12.08
N ARG A 39 10.03 -6.00 12.51
CA ARG A 39 10.88 -6.80 11.62
C ARG A 39 10.12 -7.95 10.96
N ILE A 40 9.22 -8.62 11.69
CA ILE A 40 8.44 -9.76 11.18
C ILE A 40 7.29 -9.30 10.29
N THR A 41 6.54 -8.28 10.73
CA THR A 41 5.28 -7.84 10.09
C THR A 41 5.48 -6.71 9.09
N ARG A 42 6.67 -6.10 9.05
CA ARG A 42 7.03 -4.90 8.28
C ARG A 42 6.26 -3.63 8.64
N VAL A 43 5.42 -3.67 9.67
CA VAL A 43 4.77 -2.47 10.20
C VAL A 43 5.82 -1.57 10.80
N ASP A 44 5.72 -0.28 10.54
CA ASP A 44 6.64 0.66 11.15
C ASP A 44 6.52 0.62 12.68
N ALA A 45 7.68 0.60 13.35
CA ALA A 45 7.75 0.53 14.81
C ALA A 45 7.02 1.70 15.49
N ASP A 46 7.01 2.88 14.87
CA ASP A 46 6.29 4.05 15.38
C ASP A 46 4.77 3.82 15.40
N VAL A 47 4.19 3.21 14.36
CA VAL A 47 2.75 2.85 14.30
C VAL A 47 2.37 1.79 15.35
N LEU A 48 3.29 0.87 15.66
CA LEU A 48 3.10 -0.11 16.74
C LEU A 48 3.14 0.54 18.14
N GLY A 49 3.85 1.67 18.28
CA GLY A 49 3.86 2.46 19.50
C GLY A 49 2.65 3.38 19.62
N ASP A 50 2.26 4.01 18.52
CA ASP A 50 1.17 4.97 18.42
C ASP A 50 0.36 4.74 17.13
N CYS A 51 -0.83 4.18 17.29
CA CYS A 51 -1.71 3.86 16.17
C CYS A 51 -2.30 5.11 15.50
N THR A 52 -2.23 6.30 16.12
CA THR A 52 -2.66 7.55 15.48
C THR A 52 -1.78 7.94 14.29
N LEU A 53 -0.55 7.42 14.23
CA LEU A 53 0.36 7.63 13.12
C LEU A 53 -0.04 6.83 11.86
N LEU A 54 -0.99 5.90 11.96
CA LEU A 54 -1.42 5.04 10.86
C LEU A 54 -1.86 5.85 9.62
N GLU A 55 -2.72 6.85 9.82
CA GLU A 55 -3.25 7.69 8.74
C GLU A 55 -2.17 8.58 8.09
N SER A 56 -1.10 8.88 8.83
CA SER A 56 0.03 9.66 8.31
C SER A 56 0.88 8.89 7.29
N LYS A 57 0.75 7.56 7.26
CA LYS A 57 1.52 6.70 6.36
C LYS A 57 0.89 6.63 4.97
N PRO A 58 1.69 6.77 3.90
CA PRO A 58 1.21 6.62 2.52
C PRO A 58 0.49 5.30 2.31
N VAL A 59 -0.49 5.30 1.41
CA VAL A 59 -1.25 4.10 1.04
C VAL A 59 -0.32 2.97 0.59
N ALA A 60 0.65 3.26 -0.27
CA ALA A 60 1.61 2.26 -0.75
C ALA A 60 2.38 1.57 0.39
N ARG A 61 2.77 2.34 1.41
CA ARG A 61 3.51 1.84 2.56
C ARG A 61 2.64 0.94 3.41
N ARG A 62 1.39 1.35 3.66
CA ARG A 62 0.40 0.52 4.35
C ARG A 62 0.09 -0.77 3.59
N MET A 63 -0.03 -0.72 2.26
CA MET A 63 -0.17 -1.89 1.40
C MET A 63 1.03 -2.83 1.50
N SER A 64 2.26 -2.28 1.56
CA SER A 64 3.49 -3.06 1.68
C SER A 64 3.54 -3.94 2.93
N TRP A 65 2.83 -3.57 4.01
CA TRP A 65 2.75 -4.38 5.23
C TRP A 65 2.02 -5.72 5.01
N ALA A 66 1.12 -5.77 4.03
CA ALA A 66 0.42 -7.00 3.65
C ALA A 66 1.13 -7.76 2.51
N SER A 67 2.19 -7.21 1.91
CA SER A 67 2.82 -7.78 0.71
C SER A 67 3.40 -9.18 0.89
N ARG A 68 3.69 -9.59 2.13
CA ARG A 68 4.24 -10.91 2.49
C ARG A 68 3.25 -11.79 3.25
N ARG A 69 2.00 -11.36 3.39
CA ARG A 69 0.98 -12.15 4.08
C ARG A 69 0.41 -13.20 3.13
N THR A 70 0.29 -14.42 3.62
CA THR A 70 -0.42 -15.49 2.93
C THR A 70 -1.76 -15.69 3.62
N THR A 71 -2.84 -15.43 2.90
CA THR A 71 -4.20 -15.72 3.35
C THR A 71 -4.69 -17.05 2.79
N THR A 72 -5.72 -17.63 3.41
CA THR A 72 -6.25 -18.93 2.94
C THR A 72 -7.15 -18.74 1.72
N ARG A 73 -7.92 -17.64 1.72
CA ARG A 73 -8.70 -17.20 0.57
C ARG A 73 -8.12 -15.92 0.00
N ILE A 74 -8.37 -15.68 -1.28
CA ILE A 74 -7.83 -14.50 -1.96
C ILE A 74 -8.51 -13.23 -1.42
N GLU A 75 -9.81 -13.28 -1.18
CA GLU A 75 -10.59 -12.16 -0.63
C GLU A 75 -10.21 -11.77 0.80
N ASP A 76 -9.71 -12.72 1.61
CA ASP A 76 -9.26 -12.45 2.98
C ASP A 76 -8.16 -11.38 3.03
N VAL A 77 -7.38 -11.24 1.95
CA VAL A 77 -6.33 -10.22 1.87
C VAL A 77 -6.92 -8.81 1.92
N ALA A 78 -8.05 -8.60 1.22
CA ALA A 78 -8.75 -7.32 1.21
C ALA A 78 -9.36 -7.05 2.58
N TYR A 79 -10.00 -8.05 3.19
CA TYR A 79 -10.64 -7.91 4.50
C TYR A 79 -9.64 -7.63 5.64
N CYS A 80 -8.44 -8.21 5.58
CA CYS A 80 -7.37 -7.89 6.53
C CYS A 80 -6.93 -6.42 6.44
N LEU A 81 -7.07 -5.78 5.28
CA LEU A 81 -6.64 -4.41 5.01
C LEU A 81 -7.74 -3.37 5.30
N ILE A 82 -9.01 -3.76 5.36
CA ILE A 82 -10.14 -2.84 5.63
C ILE A 82 -9.88 -1.99 6.88
N GLY A 83 -9.48 -2.61 7.99
CA GLY A 83 -9.20 -1.90 9.24
C GLY A 83 -7.95 -1.01 9.22
N ILE A 84 -7.05 -1.18 8.25
CA ILE A 84 -5.85 -0.34 8.07
C ILE A 84 -6.19 0.96 7.35
N PHE A 85 -7.14 0.86 6.41
CA PHE A 85 -7.56 1.95 5.56
C PHE A 85 -8.84 2.63 6.05
N ASP A 86 -9.43 2.14 7.13
CA ASP A 86 -10.70 2.61 7.69
C ASP A 86 -11.78 2.77 6.60
N VAL A 87 -11.89 1.75 5.75
CA VAL A 87 -12.89 1.68 4.68
C VAL A 87 -14.10 0.88 5.14
N ASN A 88 -15.27 1.17 4.60
CA ASN A 88 -16.46 0.34 4.83
C ASN A 88 -16.84 -0.30 3.49
N MET A 89 -16.74 -1.62 3.41
CA MET A 89 -17.01 -2.39 2.19
C MET A 89 -17.79 -3.66 2.55
N PRO A 90 -18.90 -3.97 1.86
CA PRO A 90 -19.63 -5.22 2.05
C PRO A 90 -18.74 -6.43 1.77
N MET A 91 -18.68 -7.37 2.72
CA MET A 91 -17.99 -8.65 2.56
C MET A 91 -18.80 -9.57 1.63
N LEU A 92 -18.31 -9.78 0.41
CA LEU A 92 -18.91 -10.68 -0.56
C LEU A 92 -17.98 -11.88 -0.76
N TYR A 93 -18.37 -13.04 -0.24
CA TYR A 93 -17.59 -14.27 -0.45
C TYR A 93 -17.81 -14.80 -1.86
N GLY A 94 -16.73 -15.27 -2.50
CA GLY A 94 -16.75 -15.78 -3.88
C GLY A 94 -16.42 -14.75 -4.97
N GLU A 95 -16.01 -13.53 -4.60
CA GLU A 95 -15.61 -12.50 -5.56
C GLU A 95 -14.14 -12.64 -6.05
N GLY A 96 -13.30 -13.37 -5.31
CA GLY A 96 -11.89 -13.59 -5.63
C GLY A 96 -11.09 -12.29 -5.65
N ASP A 97 -10.28 -12.09 -6.70
CA ASP A 97 -9.41 -10.92 -6.90
C ASP A 97 -10.20 -9.58 -6.91
N ARG A 98 -11.50 -9.61 -7.21
CA ARG A 98 -12.36 -8.41 -7.20
C ARG A 98 -12.48 -7.77 -5.82
N ALA A 99 -12.29 -8.52 -4.74
CA ALA A 99 -12.28 -7.97 -3.38
C ALA A 99 -11.18 -6.91 -3.22
N PHE A 100 -10.00 -7.17 -3.77
CA PHE A 100 -8.86 -6.27 -3.66
C PHE A 100 -8.97 -5.05 -4.57
N LEU A 101 -9.61 -5.19 -5.74
CA LEU A 101 -9.94 -4.05 -6.60
C LEU A 101 -10.92 -3.09 -5.92
N ARG A 102 -12.02 -3.62 -5.37
CA ARG A 102 -13.00 -2.83 -4.61
C ARG A 102 -12.38 -2.13 -3.41
N LEU A 103 -11.44 -2.78 -2.72
CA LEU A 103 -10.67 -2.13 -1.65
C LEU A 103 -9.92 -0.89 -2.17
N GLN A 104 -9.24 -1.00 -3.31
CA GLN A 104 -8.52 0.15 -3.89
C GLN A 104 -9.48 1.26 -4.33
N GLU A 105 -10.64 0.92 -4.89
CA GLU A 105 -11.69 1.89 -5.24
C GLU A 105 -12.20 2.65 -4.01
N GLU A 106 -12.46 1.95 -2.90
CA GLU A 106 -12.84 2.56 -1.63
C GLU A 106 -11.77 3.51 -1.09
N ILE A 107 -10.49 3.11 -1.19
CA ILE A 107 -9.36 3.94 -0.76
C ILE A 107 -9.27 5.21 -1.61
N ILE A 108 -9.36 5.10 -2.95
CA ILE A 108 -9.32 6.23 -3.87
C ILE A 108 -10.46 7.21 -3.59
N ARG A 109 -11.65 6.69 -3.27
CA ARG A 109 -12.80 7.53 -2.97
C ARG A 109 -12.66 8.33 -1.68
N ARG A 110 -11.92 7.79 -0.70
CA ARG A 110 -11.73 8.43 0.62
C ARG A 110 -10.43 9.21 0.75
N SER A 111 -9.45 8.94 -0.11
CA SER A 111 -8.08 9.45 0.02
C SER A 111 -7.54 9.94 -1.32
N ASN A 112 -6.99 11.17 -1.32
CA ASN A 112 -6.27 11.74 -2.47
C ASN A 112 -4.79 11.31 -2.51
N ASP A 113 -4.44 10.21 -1.85
CA ASP A 113 -3.06 9.72 -1.77
C ASP A 113 -2.69 8.94 -3.04
N ILE A 114 -1.98 9.63 -3.94
CA ILE A 114 -1.52 9.09 -5.22
C ILE A 114 -0.54 7.91 -5.08
N SER A 115 -0.02 7.65 -3.88
CA SER A 115 0.87 6.49 -3.67
C SER A 115 0.17 5.15 -3.92
N ILE A 116 -1.16 5.11 -4.00
CA ILE A 116 -1.89 3.90 -4.41
C ILE A 116 -1.43 3.36 -5.78
N PHE A 117 -0.92 4.21 -6.66
CA PHE A 117 -0.38 3.84 -7.97
C PHE A 117 1.12 3.48 -7.93
N CYS A 118 1.78 3.59 -6.78
CA CYS A 118 3.20 3.26 -6.61
C CYS A 118 3.40 1.77 -6.29
N HIS A 119 3.00 0.91 -7.23
CA HIS A 119 3.25 -0.53 -7.18
C HIS A 119 4.07 -0.99 -8.38
N ALA A 120 4.69 -2.17 -8.29
CA ALA A 120 5.40 -2.77 -9.40
C ALA A 120 4.44 -2.97 -10.59
N PRO A 121 4.86 -2.66 -11.83
CA PRO A 121 4.05 -2.90 -13.01
C PRO A 121 3.80 -4.40 -13.16
N LEU A 122 2.61 -4.78 -13.63
CA LEU A 122 2.37 -6.13 -14.11
C LEU A 122 3.42 -6.39 -15.20
N ARG A 123 4.20 -7.47 -15.06
CA ARG A 123 5.08 -7.88 -16.15
C ARG A 123 4.20 -8.08 -17.38
N PRO A 124 4.40 -7.32 -18.47
CA PRO A 124 3.56 -7.49 -19.64
C PRO A 124 3.69 -8.95 -20.07
N HIS A 125 2.56 -9.60 -20.31
CA HIS A 125 2.57 -10.90 -20.96
C HIS A 125 3.28 -10.70 -22.32
N PRO A 126 4.22 -11.56 -22.73
CA PRO A 126 4.98 -11.36 -23.98
C PRO A 126 4.10 -11.24 -25.23
N SER A 127 2.84 -11.67 -25.16
CA SER A 127 1.81 -11.47 -26.19
C SER A 127 1.40 -10.00 -26.40
N THR A 128 1.50 -9.14 -25.38
CA THR A 128 1.12 -7.71 -25.49
C THR A 128 2.22 -6.87 -26.14
N SER A 129 3.49 -7.30 -26.07
CA SER A 129 4.62 -6.60 -26.68
C SER A 129 4.68 -6.74 -28.21
N LEU A 130 3.90 -7.66 -28.80
CA LEU A 130 3.90 -7.97 -30.23
C LEU A 130 2.63 -7.50 -30.96
N MET A 131 1.61 -7.02 -30.25
CA MET A 131 0.43 -6.45 -30.90
C MET A 131 0.71 -4.99 -31.27
N GLY A 132 0.74 -4.71 -32.58
CA GLY A 132 0.68 -3.34 -33.09
C GLY A 132 -0.57 -2.65 -32.55
N LYS A 133 -0.50 -1.33 -32.35
CA LYS A 133 -1.56 -0.52 -31.73
C LYS A 133 -2.93 -0.55 -32.45
N GLU A 134 -3.04 -1.25 -33.59
CA GLU A 134 -4.18 -1.19 -34.49
C GLU A 134 -5.11 -2.42 -34.42
N ASP A 135 -4.71 -3.52 -33.78
CA ASP A 135 -5.52 -4.75 -33.68
C ASP A 135 -6.21 -4.93 -32.31
N LEU A 136 -6.38 -3.83 -31.58
CA LEU A 136 -6.84 -3.87 -30.21
C LEU A 136 -8.37 -4.10 -30.13
N PRO A 137 -8.86 -5.24 -29.59
CA PRO A 137 -10.29 -5.44 -29.46
C PRO A 137 -10.89 -4.42 -28.46
N PRO A 138 -12.12 -3.94 -28.69
CA PRO A 138 -12.72 -2.87 -27.90
C PRO A 138 -12.98 -3.22 -26.42
N ASP A 139 -12.82 -4.47 -26.01
CA ASP A 139 -13.11 -4.97 -24.65
C ASP A 139 -11.90 -4.96 -23.69
N LEU A 140 -10.78 -4.33 -24.09
CA LEU A 140 -9.59 -4.26 -23.23
C LEU A 140 -9.70 -3.29 -22.06
N SER A 141 -10.84 -2.61 -21.84
CA SER A 141 -11.03 -1.72 -20.68
C SER A 141 -10.69 -2.44 -19.38
N ASP A 142 -11.08 -3.71 -19.24
CA ASP A 142 -10.78 -4.52 -18.05
C ASP A 142 -9.28 -4.85 -17.92
N LEU A 143 -8.55 -4.95 -19.04
CA LEU A 143 -7.12 -5.21 -19.07
C LEU A 143 -6.29 -3.94 -18.80
N TYR A 144 -6.71 -2.78 -19.29
CA TYR A 144 -6.06 -1.50 -19.00
C TYR A 144 -6.34 -1.01 -17.57
N PHE A 145 -7.54 -1.25 -17.03
CA PHE A 145 -7.84 -0.91 -15.63
C PHE A 145 -7.03 -1.80 -14.66
N CYS A 146 -6.81 -3.06 -15.02
CA CYS A 146 -5.90 -3.96 -14.31
C CYS A 146 -4.44 -3.51 -14.33
N ASP A 147 -4.03 -2.68 -15.28
CA ASP A 147 -2.66 -2.12 -15.32
C ASP A 147 -2.51 -0.88 -14.40
N MET A 148 -3.62 -0.21 -14.08
CA MET A 148 -3.62 0.97 -13.20
C MET A 148 -3.69 0.60 -11.71
N LEU A 149 -4.43 -0.46 -11.37
CA LEU A 149 -4.59 -0.92 -9.99
C LEU A 149 -3.86 -2.25 -9.77
N ALA A 150 -3.28 -2.42 -8.59
CA ALA A 150 -2.59 -3.64 -8.26
C ALA A 150 -3.58 -4.82 -8.15
N LYS A 151 -3.17 -6.01 -8.57
CA LYS A 151 -3.97 -7.24 -8.36
C LYS A 151 -3.82 -7.84 -6.96
N SER A 152 -2.76 -7.47 -6.25
CA SER A 152 -2.43 -7.99 -4.92
C SER A 152 -1.50 -7.03 -4.17
N PRO A 153 -1.51 -7.03 -2.81
CA PRO A 153 -0.54 -6.29 -2.00
C PRO A 153 0.92 -6.64 -2.30
N GLU A 154 1.19 -7.82 -2.87
CA GLU A 154 2.55 -8.24 -3.25
C GLU A 154 3.22 -7.23 -4.20
N ALA A 155 2.43 -6.58 -5.06
CA ALA A 155 2.91 -5.54 -5.97
C ALA A 155 3.51 -4.32 -5.24
N PHE A 156 3.20 -4.12 -3.95
CA PHE A 156 3.73 -3.06 -3.10
C PHE A 156 4.92 -3.50 -2.24
N SER A 157 5.49 -4.68 -2.47
CA SER A 157 6.57 -5.23 -1.64
C SER A 157 7.84 -4.36 -1.57
N GLU A 158 8.05 -3.52 -2.59
CA GLU A 158 9.15 -2.56 -2.69
C GLU A 158 8.77 -1.15 -2.19
N SER A 159 7.50 -0.91 -1.90
CA SER A 159 6.97 0.41 -1.54
C SER A 159 7.13 0.77 -0.05
N ASN A 160 7.90 -0.02 0.71
CA ASN A 160 8.10 0.17 2.15
C ASN A 160 8.91 1.44 2.50
N SER A 161 9.69 1.96 1.56
CA SER A 161 10.48 3.19 1.73
C SER A 161 9.72 4.47 1.40
N ILE A 162 8.50 4.37 0.85
CA ILE A 162 7.71 5.55 0.46
C ILE A 162 7.32 6.36 1.70
N SER A 163 7.50 7.66 1.63
CA SER A 163 7.15 8.59 2.70
C SER A 163 6.51 9.84 2.12
N ARG A 164 5.56 10.42 2.85
CA ARG A 164 4.97 11.70 2.46
C ARG A 164 5.99 12.79 2.75
N ILE A 165 6.43 13.49 1.70
CA ILE A 165 7.29 14.66 1.86
C ILE A 165 6.46 15.75 2.53
N ARG A 166 6.71 16.00 3.82
CA ARG A 166 6.23 17.20 4.52
C ARG A 166 7.27 18.29 4.32
N GLY A 167 7.32 18.81 3.10
CA GLY A 167 8.10 20.00 2.76
C GLY A 167 7.13 21.09 2.38
N THR A 168 7.23 22.25 3.02
CA THR A 168 6.77 23.48 2.38
C THR A 168 7.65 23.70 1.15
N LEU A 169 7.10 24.25 0.06
CA LEU A 169 7.86 24.52 -1.18
C LEU A 169 9.15 25.35 -0.94
N SER A 170 9.27 25.98 0.24
CA SER A 170 10.45 26.70 0.74
C SER A 170 11.65 25.82 1.15
N ASP A 171 11.47 24.52 1.37
CA ASP A 171 12.55 23.60 1.76
C ASP A 171 13.27 22.97 0.57
N TRP A 172 12.75 23.18 -0.64
CA TRP A 172 13.40 22.79 -1.88
C TRP A 172 14.61 23.69 -2.15
N LYS A 173 15.80 23.24 -1.75
CA LYS A 173 17.05 23.76 -2.32
C LYS A 173 17.34 22.98 -3.61
N PRO A 174 17.39 23.64 -4.78
CA PRO A 174 17.83 22.96 -5.99
C PRO A 174 19.25 22.46 -5.76
N ASN A 175 19.43 21.15 -5.77
CA ASN A 175 20.74 20.53 -5.70
C ASN A 175 21.58 21.08 -6.88
N SER A 176 22.81 21.48 -6.60
CA SER A 176 23.78 22.10 -7.53
C SER A 176 24.27 21.19 -8.67
N ALA A 177 23.43 20.25 -9.13
CA ALA A 177 23.70 19.29 -10.18
C ALA A 177 22.70 19.37 -11.35
N ALA A 178 21.98 20.50 -11.51
CA ALA A 178 21.31 20.83 -12.77
C ALA A 178 22.29 21.53 -13.71
N SER A 179 23.14 20.73 -14.34
CA SER A 179 23.94 21.14 -15.49
C SER A 179 23.04 21.81 -16.54
N LYS A 180 23.30 23.10 -16.79
CA LYS A 180 22.95 23.92 -17.96
C LYS A 180 21.98 23.28 -18.97
N GLY A 181 20.74 23.75 -18.98
CA GLY A 181 19.74 23.36 -20.00
C GLY A 181 18.65 24.41 -20.22
N ARG A 182 18.98 25.43 -21.01
CA ARG A 182 18.11 26.33 -21.81
C ARG A 182 16.83 26.90 -21.15
N ALA A 183 16.91 28.19 -20.84
CA ALA A 183 15.79 29.11 -20.69
C ALA A 183 14.90 29.13 -21.95
N TRP A 184 13.59 29.01 -21.76
CA TRP A 184 12.59 29.44 -22.74
C TRP A 184 11.97 30.74 -22.22
N ALA A 185 12.52 31.86 -22.67
CA ALA A 185 11.86 33.16 -22.56
C ALA A 185 10.86 33.26 -23.71
N THR A 186 9.56 33.21 -23.39
CA THR A 186 8.53 33.66 -24.32
C THR A 186 8.11 35.06 -23.92
N SER A 187 8.69 36.06 -24.60
CA SER A 187 8.11 37.40 -24.68
C SER A 187 6.74 37.31 -25.34
N ARG A 188 5.71 37.82 -24.67
CA ARG A 188 4.51 38.33 -25.33
C ARG A 188 4.29 39.75 -24.83
N GLU A 189 4.77 40.69 -25.64
CA GLU A 189 4.28 42.06 -25.66
C GLU A 189 2.80 42.00 -26.07
N TYR A 190 1.94 42.60 -25.25
CA TYR A 190 0.61 43.03 -25.67
C TYR A 190 0.70 44.54 -25.87
N ASN A 191 0.45 44.97 -27.10
CA ASN A 191 0.03 46.32 -27.45
C ASN A 191 -1.36 46.18 -28.08
#